data_AF-A0A271IYC4-F1
#
_entry.id   AF-A0A271IYC4-F1
#
_cell.length_a   1.000
_cell.length_b   1.000
_cell.length_c   1.000
_cell.angle_alpha   90.00
_cell.angle_beta   90.00
_cell.angle_gamma   90.00
#
_symmetry.space_group_name_H-M   'P 1'
#
loop_
_entity.id
_entity.type
_entity.pdbx_description
1 polymer ?
#
loop_
_entity_poly.entity_id
_entity_poly.type
_entity_poly.pdbx_seq_one_letter_code
_entity_poly.pdbx_strand_id
1 'polypeptide(L)'
;MLTQSRHLFLTDDSGVGLPNAEPKTARYQVTPLNGLIVRVIASELEGRRVEASRDEVIREVGDYDAGVCEPEVVVQRPQRRDRRQSKLGYVE
;
A
#
# COMPACT_ATOMS: atom_id res chain seq x y z
N MET A 1 2.22 -9.03 -16.41
CA MET A 1 3.02 -7.82 -16.62
C MET A 1 2.89 -6.98 -15.35
N LEU A 2 3.98 -6.77 -14.61
CA LEU A 2 4.02 -5.86 -13.47
C LEU A 2 4.65 -4.57 -13.99
N THR A 3 3.90 -3.46 -14.00
CA THR A 3 4.51 -2.16 -14.27
C THR A 3 5.20 -1.75 -12.98
N GLN A 4 6.53 -1.62 -12.97
CA GLN A 4 7.28 -1.06 -11.82
C GLN A 4 7.04 0.46 -11.71
N SER A 5 5.82 0.91 -11.99
CA SER A 5 5.43 2.32 -12.04
C SER A 5 5.47 2.92 -10.65
N ARG A 6 6.03 4.12 -10.56
CA ARG A 6 6.09 4.91 -9.33
C ARG A 6 5.06 6.02 -9.41
N HIS A 7 4.27 6.17 -8.37
CA HIS A 7 3.22 7.17 -8.28
C HIS A 7 3.55 8.17 -7.19
N LEU A 8 3.28 9.44 -7.48
CA LEU A 8 3.50 10.58 -6.60
C LEU A 8 2.15 11.26 -6.37
N PHE A 9 1.82 11.49 -5.10
CA PHE A 9 0.56 12.09 -4.70
C PHE A 9 0.85 13.35 -3.87
N LEU A 10 0.09 14.41 -4.11
CA LEU A 10 0.06 15.56 -3.22
C LEU A 10 -0.92 15.24 -2.08
N THR A 11 -0.48 15.51 -0.85
CA THR A 11 -1.32 15.39 0.35
C THR A 11 -1.65 16.77 0.91
N ASP A 12 -2.59 16.80 1.85
CA ASP A 12 -3.00 18.03 2.54
C ASP A 12 -1.90 18.64 3.39
N ASP A 13 -0.84 17.88 3.70
CA ASP A 13 0.34 18.37 4.42
C ASP A 13 1.12 19.44 3.64
N SER A 14 0.83 19.61 2.34
CA SER A 14 1.37 20.70 1.53
C SER A 14 0.72 22.06 1.83
N GLY A 15 -0.50 22.10 2.40
CA GLY A 15 -1.26 23.32 2.64
C GLY A 15 -1.72 24.06 1.37
N VAL A 16 -1.57 23.45 0.18
CA VAL A 16 -1.91 24.06 -1.11
C VAL A 16 -3.14 23.36 -1.70
N GLY A 17 -4.16 24.16 -2.03
CA GLY A 17 -5.36 23.70 -2.75
C GLY A 17 -6.53 23.32 -1.86
N LEU A 18 -7.46 22.53 -2.43
CA LEU A 18 -8.57 21.91 -1.71
C LEU A 18 -8.09 20.61 -1.05
N PRO A 19 -8.86 20.07 -0.07
CA PRO A 19 -8.56 18.76 0.49
C PRO A 19 -8.36 17.70 -0.60
N ASN A 20 -7.25 16.97 -0.49
CA ASN A 20 -6.85 15.93 -1.40
C ASN A 20 -7.44 14.60 -0.95
N ALA A 21 -7.76 13.74 -1.90
CA ALA A 21 -8.22 12.39 -1.58
C ALA A 21 -7.02 11.56 -1.07
N GLU A 22 -7.18 10.94 0.09
CA GLU A 22 -6.14 10.06 0.64
C GLU A 22 -5.87 8.89 -0.31
N PRO A 23 -4.60 8.51 -0.54
CA PRO A 23 -4.26 7.38 -1.38
C PRO A 23 -4.92 6.08 -0.90
N LYS A 24 -5.44 5.27 -1.84
CA LYS A 24 -5.99 3.93 -1.53
C LYS A 24 -4.92 2.86 -1.25
N THR A 25 -3.64 3.21 -1.35
CA THR A 25 -2.54 2.29 -1.06
C THR A 25 -2.36 2.10 0.44
N ALA A 26 -2.12 0.86 0.87
CA ALA A 26 -2.04 0.53 2.30
C ALA A 26 -0.75 1.03 2.97
N ARG A 27 0.31 1.28 2.20
CA ARG A 27 1.65 1.60 2.72
C ARG A 27 2.28 2.75 1.95
N TYR A 28 2.61 3.84 2.63
CA TYR A 28 3.30 4.99 2.06
C TYR A 28 3.86 5.93 3.13
N GLN A 29 4.79 6.79 2.71
CA GLN A 29 5.30 7.90 3.52
C GLN A 29 4.88 9.23 2.90
N VAL A 30 4.59 10.19 3.76
CA VAL A 30 4.42 11.60 3.43
C VAL A 30 5.73 12.33 3.74
N THR A 31 6.25 13.03 2.75
CA THR A 31 7.52 13.77 2.87
C THR A 31 7.38 15.14 2.17
N PRO A 32 8.23 16.14 2.49
CA PRO A 32 8.26 17.40 1.77
C PRO A 32 8.47 17.21 0.27
N LEU A 33 7.64 17.86 -0.54
CA LEU A 33 7.65 17.71 -2.01
C LEU A 33 9.00 18.04 -2.63
N ASN A 34 9.66 19.11 -2.16
CA ASN A 34 10.97 19.53 -2.66
C ASN A 34 12.03 18.43 -2.47
N GLY A 35 12.14 17.85 -1.27
CA GLY A 35 13.05 16.76 -0.97
C GLY A 35 12.71 15.51 -1.78
N LEU A 36 11.42 15.21 -1.93
CA LEU A 36 10.96 14.09 -2.75
C LEU A 36 11.35 14.23 -4.22
N ILE A 37 11.21 15.40 -4.83
CA ILE A 37 11.58 15.63 -6.24
C ILE A 37 13.09 15.43 -6.43
N VAL A 38 13.90 15.97 -5.52
CA VAL A 38 15.37 15.78 -5.54
C VAL A 38 15.72 14.30 -5.46
N ARG A 39 15.10 13.54 -4.55
CA ARG A 39 15.36 12.10 -4.40
C ARG A 39 14.92 11.27 -5.60
N VAL A 40 13.83 11.65 -6.28
CA VAL A 40 13.40 10.99 -7.51
C VAL A 40 14.47 11.18 -8.59
N ILE A 41 14.93 12.41 -8.82
CA ILE A 41 15.98 12.68 -9.80
C ILE A 41 17.28 11.94 -9.44
N ALA A 42 17.70 12.00 -8.17
CA ALA A 42 18.87 11.27 -7.70
C ALA A 42 18.73 9.75 -7.92
N SER A 43 17.54 9.19 -7.68
CA SER A 43 17.29 7.77 -7.91
C SER A 43 17.43 7.35 -9.37
N GLU A 44 16.96 8.20 -10.30
CA GLU A 44 17.11 7.94 -11.73
C GLU A 44 18.59 8.06 -12.17
N LEU A 45 19.33 9.02 -11.61
CA LEU A 45 20.77 9.18 -11.89
C LEU A 45 21.62 8.04 -11.33
N GLU A 46 21.29 7.54 -10.14
CA GLU A 46 22.03 6.45 -9.48
C GLU A 46 21.58 5.06 -9.94
N GLY A 47 20.45 4.95 -10.66
CA GLY A 47 19.86 3.68 -11.06
C GLY A 47 19.33 2.84 -9.89
N ARG A 48 19.22 3.43 -8.69
CA ARG A 48 18.74 2.78 -7.47
C ARG A 48 17.87 3.74 -6.67
N ARG A 49 17.04 3.19 -5.79
CA ARG A 49 16.16 4.01 -4.94
C ARG A 49 16.97 4.75 -3.88
N VAL A 50 16.70 6.05 -3.75
CA VAL A 50 17.18 6.91 -2.67
C VAL A 50 16.00 7.19 -1.73
N GLU A 51 16.06 6.65 -0.51
CA GLU A 51 15.01 6.84 0.49
C GLU A 51 15.09 8.19 1.18
N ALA A 52 13.96 8.62 1.74
CA ALA A 52 13.91 9.76 2.65
C ALA A 52 14.68 9.44 3.94
N SER A 53 15.36 10.44 4.49
CA SER A 53 15.87 10.31 5.86
C SER A 53 14.71 10.41 6.86
N ARG A 54 14.90 9.90 8.08
CA ARG A 54 13.83 9.85 9.09
C ARG A 54 13.26 11.23 9.45
N ASP A 55 14.11 12.25 9.41
CA ASP A 55 13.75 13.65 9.66
C ASP A 55 12.95 14.31 8.52
N GLU A 56 12.93 13.69 7.33
CA GLU A 56 12.13 14.14 6.19
C GLU A 56 10.75 13.47 6.13
N VAL A 57 10.46 12.52 7.03
CA VAL A 57 9.17 11.81 7.08
C VAL A 57 8.21 12.57 7.99
N ILE A 58 7.18 13.16 7.39
CA ILE A 58 6.10 13.87 8.10
C ILE A 58 5.15 12.85 8.74
N ARG A 59 4.82 11.80 7.98
CA ARG A 59 3.88 10.75 8.38
C ARG A 59 4.19 9.46 7.65
N GLU A 60 4.03 8.34 8.34
CA GLU A 60 4.10 7.01 7.78
C GLU A 60 2.74 6.32 7.96
N VAL A 61 2.31 5.60 6.93
CA VAL A 61 1.07 4.81 6.94
C VAL A 61 1.42 3.37 6.61
N GLY A 62 0.98 2.45 7.47
CA GLY A 62 1.30 1.02 7.38
C GLY A 62 2.78 0.71 7.63
N ASP A 63 3.18 -0.54 7.39
CA ASP A 63 4.57 -0.98 7.51
C ASP A 63 5.33 -0.66 6.23
N TYR A 64 5.72 0.59 6.05
CA TYR A 64 6.42 1.02 4.85
C TYR A 64 7.80 0.35 4.71
N ASP A 65 8.04 -0.32 3.59
CA ASP A 65 9.34 -0.89 3.24
C ASP A 65 9.69 -0.56 1.78
N ALA A 66 10.41 0.53 1.55
CA ALA A 66 10.90 0.96 0.24
C ALA A 66 9.83 1.02 -0.87
N GLY A 67 8.56 1.26 -0.51
CA GLY A 67 7.42 1.24 -1.43
C GLY A 67 6.97 -0.17 -1.88
N VAL A 68 7.51 -1.22 -1.26
CA VAL A 68 7.08 -2.60 -1.43
C VAL A 68 5.85 -2.85 -0.57
N CYS A 69 4.80 -3.38 -1.19
CA CYS A 69 3.65 -3.91 -0.48
C CYS A 69 3.67 -5.44 -0.62
N GLU A 70 3.93 -6.15 0.48
CA GLU A 70 3.63 -7.58 0.47
C GLU A 70 2.11 -7.78 0.36
N PRO A 71 1.66 -8.74 -0.46
CA PRO A 71 0.25 -9.11 -0.51
C PRO A 71 -0.16 -9.62 0.86
N GLU A 72 -1.29 -9.14 1.36
CA GLU A 72 -1.85 -9.64 2.60
C GLU A 72 -2.10 -11.15 2.46
N VAL A 73 -1.39 -11.97 3.24
CA VAL A 73 -1.58 -13.42 3.23
C VAL A 73 -2.93 -13.73 3.85
N VAL A 74 -3.94 -13.95 3.01
CA VAL A 74 -5.25 -14.43 3.47
C VAL A 74 -5.08 -15.86 3.97
N VAL A 75 -4.92 -16.03 5.28
CA VAL A 75 -4.94 -17.35 5.93
C VAL A 75 -6.36 -17.91 5.79
N GLN A 76 -6.56 -18.82 4.84
CA GLN A 76 -7.82 -19.52 4.65
C GLN A 76 -8.11 -20.37 5.87
N ARG A 77 -9.03 -19.90 6.72
CA ARG A 77 -9.58 -20.71 7.81
C ARG A 77 -10.28 -21.93 7.19
N PRO A 78 -10.03 -23.17 7.66
CA PRO A 78 -10.66 -24.34 7.09
C PRO A 78 -12.18 -24.22 7.23
N GLN A 79 -12.89 -24.23 6.10
CA GLN A 79 -14.35 -24.22 6.08
C GLN A 79 -14.86 -25.50 6.76
N ARG A 80 -15.59 -25.34 7.87
CA ARG A 80 -16.33 -26.44 8.49
C ARG A 80 -17.33 -26.99 7.46
N ARG A 81 -17.10 -28.22 6.99
CA ARG A 81 -18.07 -28.98 6.18
C ARG A 81 -19.42 -29.01 6.89
N ASP A 82 -20.41 -28.33 6.33
CA ASP A 82 -21.77 -28.35 6.86
C ASP A 82 -22.44 -29.68 6.51
N ARG A 83 -22.64 -30.51 7.53
CA ARG A 83 -23.11 -31.90 7.42
C ARG A 83 -24.65 -31.91 7.42
N ARG A 84 -25.29 -31.37 6.37
CA ARG A 84 -26.76 -31.45 6.21
C ARG A 84 -27.17 -31.84 4.78
N GLN A 85 -27.01 -33.12 4.46
CA GLN A 85 -27.85 -33.80 3.48
C GLN A 85 -27.83 -35.30 3.75
N SER A 86 -28.73 -35.76 4.63
CA SER A 86 -29.24 -37.12 4.61
C SER A 86 -30.61 -37.13 5.28
N LYS A 87 -31.66 -37.12 4.45
CA LYS A 87 -32.95 -37.74 4.76
C LYS A 87 -33.72 -37.90 3.45
N LEU A 88 -33.36 -38.95 2.71
CA LEU A 88 -34.31 -39.66 1.86
C LEU A 88 -34.66 -40.93 2.64
N GLY A 89 -35.84 -40.96 3.24
CA GLY A 89 -36.37 -42.10 3.98
C GLY A 89 -37.84 -42.26 3.64
N TYR A 90 -38.12 -43.28 2.82
CA TYR A 90 -39.43 -43.88 2.58
C TYR A 90 -40.04 -44.35 3.90
N VAL A 91 -41.34 -44.13 4.10
CA VAL A 91 -42.16 -44.91 5.06
C VAL A 91 -43.56 -45.09 4.46
N GLU A 92 -43.90 -46.38 4.30
CA GLU A 92 -45.16 -47.06 3.93
C GLU A 92 -45.87 -46.71 2.62
#